data_AF-A0A3L7UP24-F1
#
_entry.id   AF-A0A3L7UP24-F1
#
_cell.length_a   1.000
_cell.length_b   1.000
_cell.length_c   1.000
_cell.angle_alpha   90.00
_cell.angle_beta   90.00
_cell.angle_gamma   90.00
#
_symmetry.space_group_name_H-M   'P 1'
#
loop_
_entity.id
_entity.type
_entity.pdbx_description
1 polymer ?
#
loop_
_entity_poly.entity_id
_entity_poly.type
_entity_poly.pdbx_seq_one_letter_code
_entity_poly.pdbx_strand_id
1 'polypeptide(L)'
;MTLVWSARPRSRFGLVCVCQDLWAHPREREWHAPRSLACASCLSFCHSSPPRSDEKPTMRIAIGQMWQESNTFNRNLTRWSDFENWGIAVGPEIFERYGQTGEIGGVLSGILQWPEPPRELIGLARFTCWPWGAVESATAKRIFETFDEQLRIAGPLDAVCLVLHGAMAAEDEPDLSGALLERIRAKVGPGVPIVATFDLHANLTRRMLTNADLLCGYHTAPHLDSWQTGERAVRGLWKILKRGVRTQTIWRKLPMFTAAEYHNTFTGPPAPIYERLKQLEAEDDVLAANVAMVMPWFDAPQLGWTVMLTTNRRESRWEQTVDQLCSTCWSIRHELETVDRLPPAEVVKRALALGKHPIVIGDGADATNSGAPGDSTCLLRELLAAIKIPHGALTFMVDPIAVADAYRVGVGGTFDSDVGGRLAPEYSSPVRVRGTVEKLQSVEWTLTGHISKNLPVHMGRGAIVRAGDVQILLVERGGPGSSPRLYESVGLDPRSCGIVIAKSPSGFRADYDPFVAGSLLADCPGCASPHWNEMRFDKIHRPLWPLNSLATPNEANWCESGWVN
;
A
#
# COMPACT_ATOMS: atom_id res chain seq x y z
N MET A 1 55.81 -31.23 -3.08
CA MET A 1 56.48 -32.23 -2.22
C MET A 1 55.50 -32.63 -1.12
N THR A 2 55.08 -33.91 -1.16
CA THR A 2 54.65 -34.81 -0.06
C THR A 2 53.42 -34.39 0.81
N LEU A 3 52.19 -34.96 0.68
CA LEU A 3 51.63 -36.28 1.12
C LEU A 3 51.74 -36.48 2.67
N VAL A 4 50.75 -36.88 3.52
CA VAL A 4 49.61 -37.86 3.49
C VAL A 4 48.67 -37.63 4.71
N TRP A 5 47.38 -38.03 4.64
CA TRP A 5 46.51 -38.80 5.61
C TRP A 5 45.04 -38.38 5.43
N SER A 6 43.99 -39.21 5.43
CA SER A 6 43.75 -40.66 5.29
C SER A 6 42.25 -40.84 4.97
N ALA A 7 41.82 -42.03 4.53
CA ALA A 7 40.55 -42.26 3.84
C ALA A 7 39.48 -43.05 4.64
N ARG A 8 38.21 -42.60 4.50
CA ARG A 8 36.93 -43.33 4.25
C ARG A 8 36.37 -44.39 5.24
N PRO A 9 35.08 -44.83 5.13
CA PRO A 9 33.96 -44.38 4.26
C PRO A 9 32.59 -44.18 4.98
N ARG A 10 31.65 -43.47 4.30
CA ARG A 10 30.20 -43.69 4.46
C ARG A 10 29.57 -43.99 3.10
N SER A 11 28.55 -44.84 3.13
CA SER A 11 27.91 -45.49 1.99
C SER A 11 26.68 -44.71 1.47
N ARG A 12 26.65 -44.61 0.14
CA ARG A 12 25.54 -44.88 -0.81
C ARG A 12 24.20 -44.10 -0.83
N PHE A 13 23.90 -43.74 -2.09
CA PHE A 13 22.63 -43.61 -2.84
C PHE A 13 21.92 -42.25 -2.93
N GLY A 14 21.70 -41.82 -4.18
CA GLY A 14 20.74 -40.79 -4.60
C GLY A 14 21.14 -40.13 -5.92
N LEU A 15 20.43 -40.45 -7.01
CA LEU A 15 20.77 -40.18 -8.41
C LEU A 15 20.88 -38.70 -8.80
N VAL A 16 21.83 -38.41 -9.69
CA VAL A 16 21.93 -37.21 -10.52
C VAL A 16 21.38 -37.55 -11.91
N CYS A 17 20.52 -36.71 -12.47
CA CYS A 17 20.23 -36.70 -13.90
C CYS A 17 20.51 -35.30 -14.44
N VAL A 18 21.53 -35.22 -15.30
CA VAL A 18 21.91 -34.05 -16.09
C VAL A 18 21.42 -34.30 -17.51
N CYS A 19 20.81 -33.30 -18.13
CA CYS A 19 20.89 -33.07 -19.58
C CYS A 19 20.76 -31.56 -19.85
N GLN A 20 21.89 -30.94 -20.19
CA GLN A 20 21.93 -29.80 -21.10
C GLN A 20 21.83 -30.34 -22.54
N ASP A 21 21.09 -29.68 -23.44
CA ASP A 21 21.72 -28.94 -24.55
C ASP A 21 20.77 -28.47 -25.66
N LEU A 22 21.10 -27.25 -26.13
CA LEU A 22 21.11 -26.73 -27.50
C LEU A 22 19.88 -26.08 -28.17
N TRP A 23 20.23 -24.91 -28.72
CA TRP A 23 19.52 -23.96 -29.57
C TRP A 23 19.08 -24.51 -30.93
N ALA A 24 17.95 -24.02 -31.46
CA ALA A 24 17.82 -23.52 -32.85
C ALA A 24 16.42 -22.93 -33.14
N HIS A 25 16.37 -21.65 -33.48
CA HIS A 25 15.42 -21.05 -34.45
C HIS A 25 16.14 -20.95 -35.81
N PRO A 26 15.51 -20.69 -37.00
CA PRO A 26 14.23 -19.98 -37.21
C PRO A 26 13.34 -20.51 -38.38
N ARG A 27 12.07 -20.04 -38.46
CA ARG A 27 11.42 -19.40 -39.63
C ARG A 27 9.87 -19.43 -39.57
N GLU A 28 9.32 -18.24 -39.71
CA GLU A 28 8.05 -17.80 -40.31
C GLU A 28 7.00 -18.87 -40.72
N ARG A 29 5.76 -18.74 -40.22
CA ARG A 29 4.56 -18.28 -40.98
C ARG A 29 3.26 -18.43 -40.19
N GLU A 30 2.40 -17.43 -40.42
CA GLU A 30 0.92 -17.46 -40.41
C GLU A 30 0.17 -17.58 -39.07
N TRP A 31 -0.38 -16.42 -38.68
CA TRP A 31 -1.41 -16.27 -37.66
C TRP A 31 -2.77 -16.76 -38.21
N HIS A 32 -3.19 -17.96 -37.78
CA HIS A 32 -4.58 -18.35 -37.78
C HIS A 32 -5.01 -18.72 -36.36
N ALA A 33 -6.03 -18.03 -35.86
CA ALA A 33 -6.64 -18.27 -34.56
C ALA A 33 -7.25 -19.67 -34.46
N PRO A 34 -7.06 -20.43 -33.36
CA PRO A 34 -7.89 -21.58 -33.06
C PRO A 34 -9.02 -21.22 -32.10
N ARG A 35 -10.21 -21.66 -32.50
CA ARG A 35 -11.45 -21.68 -31.74
C ARG A 35 -11.32 -22.50 -30.46
N SER A 36 -12.12 -22.08 -29.48
CA SER A 36 -12.49 -22.75 -28.24
C SER A 36 -12.66 -24.27 -28.36
N LEU A 37 -11.95 -25.03 -27.55
CA LEU A 37 -12.30 -26.38 -27.13
C LEU A 37 -11.97 -26.51 -25.65
N ALA A 38 -13.01 -26.48 -24.82
CA ALA A 38 -12.94 -26.83 -23.41
C ALA A 38 -12.59 -28.32 -23.29
N CYS A 39 -11.47 -28.64 -22.65
CA CYS A 39 -11.10 -30.01 -22.33
C CYS A 39 -11.38 -30.23 -20.85
N ALA A 40 -12.50 -30.90 -20.57
CA ALA A 40 -12.79 -31.50 -19.28
C ALA A 40 -12.04 -32.84 -19.15
N SER A 41 -11.83 -33.25 -17.91
CA SER A 41 -11.30 -34.55 -17.45
C SER A 41 -9.78 -34.64 -17.29
N CYS A 42 -9.35 -34.66 -16.01
CA CYS A 42 -8.26 -35.47 -15.48
C CYS A 42 -8.10 -35.23 -13.96
N LEU A 43 -8.98 -35.85 -13.15
CA LEU A 43 -8.70 -36.12 -11.74
C LEU A 43 -9.34 -37.47 -11.37
N SER A 44 -8.53 -38.53 -11.44
CA SER A 44 -8.89 -39.85 -10.93
C SER A 44 -8.27 -40.04 -9.54
N PHE A 45 -9.14 -40.43 -8.62
CA PHE A 45 -8.97 -40.60 -7.19
C PHE A 45 -7.99 -41.72 -6.81
N CYS A 46 -7.11 -41.45 -5.83
CA CYS A 46 -6.57 -42.48 -4.92
C CYS A 46 -7.33 -42.42 -3.59
N HIS A 47 -7.74 -43.60 -3.12
CA HIS A 47 -8.65 -43.81 -2.00
C HIS A 47 -8.02 -43.46 -0.64
N SER A 48 -8.68 -42.56 0.10
CA SER A 48 -8.71 -42.54 1.56
C SER A 48 -10.16 -42.26 1.99
N SER A 49 -10.63 -43.02 2.99
CA SER A 49 -12.03 -43.01 3.44
C SER A 49 -12.54 -41.61 3.80
N PRO A 50 -13.80 -41.25 3.47
CA PRO A 50 -14.33 -39.93 3.77
C PRO A 50 -14.63 -39.80 5.27
N PRO A 51 -14.35 -38.64 5.90
CA PRO A 51 -14.92 -38.36 7.20
C PRO A 51 -16.45 -38.23 7.05
N ARG A 52 -17.19 -38.95 7.91
CA ARG A 52 -18.64 -38.81 8.05
C ARG A 52 -18.96 -37.48 8.72
N SER A 53 -19.55 -36.56 7.98
CA SER A 53 -20.53 -35.59 8.49
C SER A 53 -21.45 -35.16 7.35
N ASP A 54 -22.69 -35.65 7.36
CA ASP A 54 -23.77 -35.26 6.42
C ASP A 54 -24.31 -33.83 6.69
N GLU A 55 -23.59 -32.99 7.45
CA GLU A 55 -23.96 -31.58 7.63
C GLU A 55 -23.49 -30.78 6.43
N LYS A 56 -24.45 -30.24 5.66
CA LYS A 56 -24.15 -29.26 4.61
C LYS A 56 -23.33 -28.12 5.22
N PRO A 57 -22.30 -27.59 4.53
CA PRO A 57 -21.61 -26.40 4.99
C PRO A 57 -22.64 -25.32 5.30
N THR A 58 -22.55 -24.70 6.47
CA THR A 58 -23.55 -23.74 6.94
C THR A 58 -23.12 -22.29 6.81
N MET A 59 -21.81 -22.03 6.84
CA MET A 59 -21.27 -20.67 6.99
C MET A 59 -21.47 -19.79 5.75
N ARG A 60 -22.06 -18.62 5.95
CA ARG A 60 -22.20 -17.53 4.98
C ARG A 60 -21.30 -16.37 5.40
N ILE A 61 -20.33 -16.02 4.56
CA ILE A 61 -19.31 -15.02 4.89
C ILE A 61 -19.38 -13.87 3.90
N ALA A 62 -19.59 -12.66 4.40
CA ALA A 62 -19.56 -11.46 3.59
C ALA A 62 -18.14 -10.89 3.48
N ILE A 63 -17.75 -10.45 2.28
CA ILE A 63 -16.43 -9.88 1.99
C ILE A 63 -16.62 -8.50 1.34
N GLY A 64 -15.95 -7.48 1.85
CA GLY A 64 -15.97 -6.12 1.29
C GLY A 64 -14.60 -5.46 1.32
N GLN A 65 -14.43 -4.38 0.56
CA GLN A 65 -13.20 -3.60 0.53
C GLN A 65 -13.48 -2.10 0.49
N MET A 66 -12.80 -1.35 1.36
CA MET A 66 -12.77 0.11 1.32
C MET A 66 -11.32 0.57 1.55
N TRP A 67 -10.65 0.98 0.48
CA TRP A 67 -9.22 1.20 0.46
C TRP A 67 -8.86 2.52 -0.21
N GLN A 68 -8.35 3.46 0.57
CA GLN A 68 -7.69 4.68 0.14
C GLN A 68 -6.93 5.24 1.34
N GLU A 69 -5.76 5.83 1.10
CA GLU A 69 -5.05 6.65 2.09
C GLU A 69 -5.35 8.13 1.83
N SER A 70 -5.90 8.82 2.83
CA SER A 70 -6.26 10.23 2.73
C SER A 70 -5.13 11.12 3.24
N ASN A 71 -4.55 11.94 2.36
CA ASN A 71 -3.77 13.10 2.78
C ASN A 71 -4.72 14.28 3.00
N THR A 72 -5.02 14.60 4.26
CA THR A 72 -5.97 15.67 4.59
C THR A 72 -5.46 17.07 4.24
N PHE A 73 -4.18 17.20 3.89
CA PHE A 73 -3.57 18.44 3.43
C PHE A 73 -3.60 18.59 1.90
N ASN A 74 -3.92 17.52 1.17
CA ASN A 74 -4.28 17.64 -0.24
C ASN A 74 -5.70 18.19 -0.35
N ARG A 75 -5.84 19.41 -0.89
CA ARG A 75 -7.12 20.10 -1.06
C ARG A 75 -8.00 19.52 -2.18
N ASN A 76 -7.43 18.66 -3.02
CA ASN A 76 -8.19 17.97 -4.05
C ASN A 76 -8.97 16.83 -3.42
N LEU A 77 -10.29 16.98 -3.33
CA LEU A 77 -11.14 15.93 -2.77
C LEU A 77 -11.14 14.68 -3.65
N THR A 78 -11.19 13.50 -3.01
CA THR A 78 -11.48 12.23 -3.68
C THR A 78 -12.98 12.17 -3.99
N ARG A 79 -13.32 11.99 -5.25
CA ARG A 79 -14.68 11.96 -5.79
C ARG A 79 -15.05 10.55 -6.22
N TRP A 80 -16.33 10.33 -6.47
CA TRP A 80 -16.84 9.05 -7.00
C TRP A 80 -16.08 8.58 -8.25
N SER A 81 -15.75 9.50 -9.17
CA SER A 81 -14.99 9.21 -10.39
C SER A 81 -13.61 8.63 -10.12
N ASP A 82 -13.00 8.95 -8.99
CA ASP A 82 -11.68 8.42 -8.63
C ASP A 82 -11.78 6.94 -8.22
N PHE A 83 -12.86 6.54 -7.55
CA PHE A 83 -13.17 5.13 -7.31
C PHE A 83 -13.51 4.38 -8.60
N GLU A 84 -14.25 5.01 -9.53
CA GLU A 84 -14.54 4.43 -10.84
C GLU A 84 -13.26 4.14 -11.62
N ASN A 85 -12.28 5.06 -11.56
CA ASN A 85 -10.98 4.89 -12.21
C ASN A 85 -10.20 3.67 -11.70
N TRP A 86 -10.37 3.32 -10.42
CA TRP A 86 -9.70 2.18 -9.77
C TRP A 86 -10.61 0.94 -9.64
N GLY A 87 -11.78 1.01 -10.28
CA GLY A 87 -12.71 -0.09 -10.50
C GLY A 87 -13.61 -0.40 -9.31
N ILE A 88 -14.82 0.18 -9.32
CA ILE A 88 -15.89 -0.22 -8.42
C ILE A 88 -16.37 -1.63 -8.80
N ALA A 89 -16.61 -2.46 -7.82
CA ALA A 89 -17.27 -3.77 -7.97
C ALA A 89 -18.25 -3.99 -6.82
N VAL A 90 -19.41 -4.54 -7.12
CA VAL A 90 -20.49 -4.76 -6.16
C VAL A 90 -20.97 -6.21 -6.25
N GLY A 91 -21.27 -6.83 -5.12
CA GLY A 91 -21.74 -8.21 -5.12
C GLY A 91 -20.68 -9.20 -5.64
N PRO A 92 -21.08 -10.21 -6.44
CA PRO A 92 -20.18 -11.22 -6.98
C PRO A 92 -19.00 -10.67 -7.82
N GLU A 93 -19.15 -9.48 -8.41
CA GLU A 93 -18.11 -8.87 -9.25
C GLU A 93 -16.77 -8.68 -8.51
N ILE A 94 -16.81 -8.55 -7.18
CA ILE A 94 -15.61 -8.45 -6.34
C ILE A 94 -14.71 -9.67 -6.55
N PHE A 95 -15.31 -10.86 -6.57
CA PHE A 95 -14.58 -12.12 -6.71
C PHE A 95 -14.14 -12.35 -8.15
N GLU A 96 -15.03 -12.08 -9.10
CA GLU A 96 -14.80 -12.28 -10.52
C GLU A 96 -13.63 -11.42 -11.04
N ARG A 97 -13.54 -10.17 -10.57
CA ARG A 97 -12.55 -9.20 -11.07
C ARG A 97 -11.31 -9.08 -10.17
N TYR A 98 -11.48 -9.21 -8.86
CA TYR A 98 -10.44 -8.90 -7.87
C TYR A 98 -10.10 -10.07 -6.94
N GLY A 99 -10.64 -11.26 -7.18
CA GLY A 99 -10.37 -12.45 -6.38
C GLY A 99 -8.91 -12.94 -6.41
N GLN A 100 -8.06 -12.33 -7.23
CA GLN A 100 -6.62 -12.59 -7.27
C GLN A 100 -5.78 -11.34 -7.00
N THR A 101 -6.40 -10.26 -6.49
CA THR A 101 -5.76 -8.96 -6.28
C THR A 101 -5.56 -8.69 -4.79
N GLY A 102 -4.31 -8.37 -4.40
CA GLY A 102 -3.94 -7.88 -3.07
C GLY A 102 -4.53 -8.70 -1.91
N GLU A 103 -5.03 -7.99 -0.90
CA GLU A 103 -5.63 -8.57 0.31
C GLU A 103 -6.89 -9.38 0.02
N ILE A 104 -7.73 -8.97 -0.94
CA ILE A 104 -8.94 -9.74 -1.33
C ILE A 104 -8.54 -11.12 -1.84
N GLY A 105 -7.52 -11.19 -2.71
CA GLY A 105 -6.98 -12.47 -3.16
C GLY A 105 -6.38 -13.28 -2.01
N GLY A 106 -5.73 -12.64 -1.06
CA GLY A 106 -5.24 -13.26 0.18
C GLY A 106 -6.35 -13.85 1.04
N VAL A 107 -7.44 -13.11 1.25
CA VAL A 107 -8.65 -13.55 1.97
C VAL A 107 -9.22 -14.80 1.31
N LEU A 108 -9.42 -14.79 -0.01
CA LEU A 108 -9.95 -15.96 -0.73
C LEU A 108 -8.97 -17.14 -0.70
N SER A 109 -7.67 -16.89 -0.90
CA SER A 109 -6.60 -17.90 -0.79
C SER A 109 -6.59 -18.58 0.57
N GLY A 110 -6.71 -17.81 1.65
CA GLY A 110 -6.74 -18.35 3.00
C GLY A 110 -8.03 -19.13 3.31
N ILE A 111 -9.18 -18.72 2.77
CA ILE A 111 -10.45 -19.47 2.91
C ILE A 111 -10.37 -20.81 2.16
N LEU A 112 -9.73 -20.86 0.99
CA LEU A 112 -9.53 -22.12 0.25
C LEU A 112 -8.68 -23.15 1.02
N GLN A 113 -7.91 -22.71 2.03
CA GLN A 113 -7.12 -23.57 2.89
C GLN A 113 -7.89 -24.08 4.12
N TRP A 114 -9.16 -23.68 4.29
CA TRP A 114 -9.97 -24.13 5.42
C TRP A 114 -10.32 -25.63 5.30
N PRO A 115 -10.36 -26.37 6.42
CA PRO A 115 -10.78 -27.77 6.45
C PRO A 115 -12.18 -28.03 5.89
N GLU A 116 -13.09 -27.07 6.06
CA GLU A 116 -14.44 -27.08 5.50
C GLU A 116 -14.70 -25.73 4.83
N PRO A 117 -15.10 -25.72 3.55
CA PRO A 117 -15.40 -24.49 2.85
C PRO A 117 -16.68 -23.85 3.42
N PRO A 118 -16.83 -22.53 3.35
CA PRO A 118 -18.10 -21.88 3.63
C PRO A 118 -19.16 -22.36 2.62
N ARG A 119 -20.42 -22.32 3.05
CA ARG A 119 -21.58 -22.55 2.17
C ARG A 119 -21.62 -21.53 1.03
N GLU A 120 -21.33 -20.28 1.38
CA GLU A 120 -21.51 -19.14 0.49
C GLU A 120 -20.51 -18.04 0.87
N LEU A 121 -19.83 -17.51 -0.15
CA LEU A 121 -19.09 -16.25 -0.07
C LEU A 121 -19.93 -15.16 -0.72
N ILE A 122 -20.14 -14.07 -0.01
CA ILE A 122 -21.03 -12.99 -0.43
C ILE A 122 -20.18 -11.74 -0.61
N GLY A 123 -20.12 -11.21 -1.83
CA GLY A 123 -19.47 -9.93 -2.05
C GLY A 123 -20.38 -8.80 -1.58
N LEU A 124 -19.83 -7.84 -0.84
CA LEU A 124 -20.53 -6.61 -0.47
C LEU A 124 -20.27 -5.56 -1.54
N ALA A 125 -19.27 -4.70 -1.31
CA ALA A 125 -18.79 -3.74 -2.28
C ALA A 125 -17.27 -3.61 -2.17
N ARG A 126 -16.65 -3.19 -3.26
CA ARG A 126 -15.27 -2.78 -3.36
C ARG A 126 -15.22 -1.32 -3.81
N PHE A 127 -14.68 -0.48 -2.93
CA PHE A 127 -14.31 0.90 -3.21
C PHE A 127 -12.82 1.06 -2.96
N THR A 128 -12.04 1.08 -4.03
CA THR A 128 -10.60 1.35 -3.96
C THR A 128 -10.30 2.58 -4.78
N CYS A 129 -9.42 3.44 -4.27
CA CYS A 129 -8.84 4.56 -4.98
C CYS A 129 -7.36 4.66 -4.58
N TRP A 130 -6.51 5.15 -5.49
CA TRP A 130 -5.15 5.53 -5.10
C TRP A 130 -5.16 6.58 -3.98
N PRO A 131 -4.13 6.62 -3.13
CA PRO A 131 -3.98 7.71 -2.16
C PRO A 131 -4.20 9.09 -2.78
N TRP A 132 -4.99 9.93 -2.11
CA TRP A 132 -5.38 11.26 -2.57
C TRP A 132 -5.84 12.13 -1.39
N GLY A 133 -6.53 13.25 -1.63
CA GLY A 133 -7.15 14.04 -0.58
C GLY A 133 -8.35 13.37 0.09
N ALA A 134 -8.94 14.06 1.07
CA ALA A 134 -10.12 13.57 1.78
C ALA A 134 -11.30 13.29 0.82
N VAL A 135 -12.14 12.32 1.15
CA VAL A 135 -13.31 11.95 0.36
C VAL A 135 -14.41 13.01 0.48
N GLU A 136 -15.01 13.37 -0.65
CA GLU A 136 -16.17 14.26 -0.69
C GLU A 136 -17.35 13.64 0.09
N SER A 137 -18.04 14.42 0.93
CA SER A 137 -19.14 13.93 1.78
C SER A 137 -20.22 13.17 1.01
N ALA A 138 -20.59 13.65 -0.20
CA ALA A 138 -21.56 12.98 -1.05
C ALA A 138 -21.06 11.61 -1.55
N THR A 139 -19.77 11.50 -1.83
CA THR A 139 -19.12 10.24 -2.23
C THR A 139 -19.07 9.26 -1.06
N ALA A 140 -18.67 9.72 0.13
CA ALA A 140 -18.66 8.90 1.35
C ALA A 140 -20.06 8.36 1.70
N LYS A 141 -21.08 9.23 1.63
CA LYS A 141 -22.48 8.83 1.83
C LYS A 141 -22.89 7.72 0.85
N ARG A 142 -22.57 7.86 -0.43
CA ARG A 142 -22.90 6.85 -1.47
C ARG A 142 -22.18 5.52 -1.24
N ILE A 143 -20.94 5.55 -0.76
CA ILE A 143 -20.20 4.35 -0.35
C ILE A 143 -20.94 3.61 0.77
N PHE A 144 -21.34 4.33 1.83
CA PHE A 144 -22.08 3.74 2.95
C PHE A 144 -23.45 3.19 2.52
N GLU A 145 -24.20 3.93 1.71
CA GLU A 145 -25.49 3.47 1.17
C GLU A 145 -25.34 2.18 0.35
N THR A 146 -24.23 2.04 -0.38
CA THR A 146 -23.95 0.81 -1.14
C THR A 146 -23.67 -0.38 -0.21
N PHE A 147 -22.82 -0.21 0.81
CA PHE A 147 -22.59 -1.27 1.80
C PHE A 147 -23.88 -1.65 2.54
N ASP A 148 -24.66 -0.66 2.96
CA ASP A 148 -25.95 -0.85 3.63
C ASP A 148 -26.91 -1.71 2.79
N GLU A 149 -27.02 -1.41 1.49
CA GLU A 149 -27.87 -2.15 0.56
C GLU A 149 -27.36 -3.59 0.34
N GLN A 150 -26.05 -3.77 0.18
CA GLN A 150 -25.47 -5.10 -0.03
C GLN A 150 -25.61 -6.00 1.20
N LEU A 151 -25.51 -5.45 2.42
CA LEU A 151 -25.80 -6.18 3.66
C LEU A 151 -27.28 -6.59 3.74
N ARG A 152 -28.19 -5.72 3.31
CA ARG A 152 -29.63 -6.03 3.25
C ARG A 152 -29.91 -7.18 2.29
N ILE A 153 -29.27 -7.18 1.11
CA ILE A 153 -29.37 -8.25 0.11
C ILE A 153 -28.76 -9.56 0.64
N ALA A 154 -27.62 -9.48 1.32
CA ALA A 154 -26.92 -10.63 1.89
C ALA A 154 -27.78 -11.40 2.91
N GLY A 155 -28.61 -10.70 3.70
CA GLY A 155 -29.42 -11.29 4.77
C GLY A 155 -28.56 -11.76 5.95
N PRO A 156 -28.99 -12.79 6.71
CA PRO A 156 -28.24 -13.28 7.87
C PRO A 156 -26.85 -13.83 7.50
N LEU A 157 -25.83 -13.40 8.22
CA LEU A 157 -24.43 -13.75 7.99
C LEU A 157 -23.84 -14.44 9.21
N ASP A 158 -22.90 -15.36 8.98
CA ASP A 158 -22.11 -15.98 10.04
C ASP A 158 -20.83 -15.19 10.33
N ALA A 159 -20.33 -14.41 9.36
CA ALA A 159 -19.20 -13.50 9.56
C ALA A 159 -19.13 -12.41 8.48
N VAL A 160 -18.38 -11.35 8.79
CA VAL A 160 -17.96 -10.31 7.84
C VAL A 160 -16.44 -10.19 7.84
N CYS A 161 -15.84 -10.17 6.66
CA CYS A 161 -14.42 -9.87 6.46
C CYS A 161 -14.27 -8.60 5.60
N LEU A 162 -13.61 -7.57 6.14
CA LEU A 162 -13.39 -6.32 5.43
C LEU A 162 -11.91 -6.11 5.13
N VAL A 163 -11.62 -5.65 3.93
CA VAL A 163 -10.31 -5.15 3.56
C VAL A 163 -10.32 -3.63 3.67
N LEU A 164 -9.62 -3.08 4.65
CA LEU A 164 -9.59 -1.65 4.91
C LEU A 164 -8.18 -1.10 4.77
N HIS A 165 -8.01 0.17 4.38
CA HIS A 165 -6.71 0.84 4.55
C HIS A 165 -6.51 1.26 6.02
N GLY A 166 -7.54 1.86 6.63
CA GLY A 166 -7.49 2.36 8.00
C GLY A 166 -7.03 3.82 8.17
N ALA A 167 -6.73 4.54 7.08
CA ALA A 167 -6.38 5.98 7.09
C ALA A 167 -7.21 6.78 6.07
N MET A 168 -8.49 6.43 5.96
CA MET A 168 -9.43 7.05 5.03
C MET A 168 -10.33 8.03 5.78
N ALA A 169 -10.42 9.27 5.31
CA ALA A 169 -11.27 10.31 5.88
C ALA A 169 -12.15 10.96 4.80
N ALA A 170 -13.31 11.46 5.21
CA ALA A 170 -14.15 12.37 4.45
C ALA A 170 -14.11 13.78 5.06
N GLU A 171 -14.65 14.75 4.34
CA GLU A 171 -14.77 16.14 4.82
C GLU A 171 -15.45 16.23 6.21
N ASP A 172 -16.51 15.43 6.41
CA ASP A 172 -17.37 15.39 7.59
C ASP A 172 -17.21 14.14 8.47
N GLU A 173 -16.36 13.19 8.10
CA GLU A 173 -16.09 11.96 8.86
C GLU A 173 -14.58 11.64 8.86
N PRO A 174 -13.84 11.97 9.95
CA PRO A 174 -12.39 11.77 10.00
C PRO A 174 -11.97 10.30 10.14
N ASP A 175 -12.88 9.39 10.44
CA ASP A 175 -12.64 7.95 10.57
C ASP A 175 -13.67 7.14 9.77
N LEU A 176 -13.51 7.10 8.43
CA LEU A 176 -14.42 6.34 7.57
C LEU A 176 -14.37 4.84 7.85
N SER A 177 -13.19 4.32 8.24
CA SER A 177 -13.01 2.89 8.51
C SER A 177 -13.80 2.46 9.75
N GLY A 178 -13.69 3.22 10.85
CA GLY A 178 -14.49 3.03 12.05
C GLY A 178 -15.97 3.25 11.82
N ALA A 179 -16.35 4.25 11.00
CA ALA A 179 -17.75 4.48 10.62
C ALA A 179 -18.38 3.32 9.86
N LEU A 180 -17.63 2.72 8.92
CA LEU A 180 -18.07 1.52 8.21
C LEU A 180 -18.22 0.33 9.16
N LEU A 181 -17.22 0.09 10.01
CA LEU A 181 -17.24 -1.01 10.99
C LEU A 181 -18.44 -0.89 11.95
N GLU A 182 -18.69 0.30 12.49
CA GLU A 182 -19.83 0.57 13.37
C GLU A 182 -21.16 0.37 12.66
N ARG A 183 -21.31 0.88 11.43
CA ARG A 183 -22.51 0.67 10.61
C ARG A 183 -22.79 -0.80 10.35
N ILE A 184 -21.74 -1.57 10.02
CA ILE A 184 -21.87 -3.01 9.79
C ILE A 184 -22.26 -3.71 11.09
N ARG A 185 -21.57 -3.43 12.20
CA ARG A 185 -21.88 -3.98 13.53
C ARG A 185 -23.34 -3.77 13.91
N ALA A 186 -23.87 -2.56 13.69
CA ALA A 186 -25.26 -2.24 13.98
C ALA A 186 -26.27 -3.08 13.16
N LYS A 187 -25.90 -3.53 11.95
CA LYS A 187 -26.77 -4.34 11.07
C LYS A 187 -26.64 -5.84 11.29
N VAL A 188 -25.43 -6.34 11.53
CA VAL A 188 -25.19 -7.78 11.70
C VAL A 188 -25.35 -8.24 13.16
N GLY A 189 -25.31 -7.31 14.11
CA GLY A 189 -25.46 -7.56 15.54
C GLY A 189 -24.16 -7.99 16.22
N PRO A 190 -24.16 -8.12 17.56
CA PRO A 190 -22.96 -8.40 18.35
C PRO A 190 -22.48 -9.86 18.26
N GLY A 191 -23.31 -10.77 17.75
CA GLY A 191 -22.98 -12.20 17.66
C GLY A 191 -22.24 -12.61 16.39
N VAL A 192 -22.17 -11.74 15.38
CA VAL A 192 -21.54 -12.02 14.08
C VAL A 192 -20.11 -11.47 14.10
N PRO A 193 -19.07 -12.31 13.98
CA PRO A 193 -17.70 -11.83 13.92
C PRO A 193 -17.44 -10.88 12.75
N ILE A 194 -16.78 -9.76 13.03
CA ILE A 194 -16.26 -8.80 12.06
C ILE A 194 -14.74 -8.83 12.15
N VAL A 195 -14.10 -9.28 11.08
CA VAL A 195 -12.64 -9.29 10.94
C VAL A 195 -12.27 -8.26 9.88
N ALA A 196 -11.24 -7.45 10.11
CA ALA A 196 -10.75 -6.55 9.07
C ALA A 196 -9.22 -6.52 8.97
N THR A 197 -8.72 -6.30 7.76
CA THR A 197 -7.31 -5.96 7.53
C THR A 197 -7.09 -4.45 7.58
N PHE A 198 -5.86 -4.01 7.81
CA PHE A 198 -5.46 -2.61 7.74
C PHE A 198 -3.99 -2.43 7.31
N ASP A 199 -3.68 -1.28 6.70
CA ASP A 199 -2.31 -0.88 6.40
C ASP A 199 -1.59 -0.45 7.67
N LEU A 200 -0.30 -0.73 7.83
CA LEU A 200 0.45 -0.26 9.00
C LEU A 200 0.47 1.26 9.15
N HIS A 201 0.17 2.03 8.10
CA HIS A 201 -0.02 3.49 8.17
C HIS A 201 -1.44 3.91 8.60
N ALA A 202 -2.31 2.98 9.01
CA ALA A 202 -3.64 3.27 9.53
C ALA A 202 -3.61 4.17 10.79
N ASN A 203 -4.63 5.02 10.92
CA ASN A 203 -4.94 5.68 12.19
C ASN A 203 -5.95 4.83 12.98
N LEU A 204 -5.47 3.84 13.73
CA LEU A 204 -6.37 2.96 14.49
C LEU A 204 -7.10 3.72 15.61
N THR A 205 -8.41 3.90 15.47
CA THR A 205 -9.23 4.56 16.50
C THR A 205 -9.86 3.55 17.45
N ARG A 206 -10.31 4.02 18.62
CA ARG A 206 -11.17 3.21 19.50
C ARG A 206 -12.44 2.72 18.78
N ARG A 207 -12.99 3.52 17.87
CA ARG A 207 -14.19 3.17 17.10
C ARG A 207 -13.94 1.94 16.24
N MET A 208 -12.79 1.85 15.56
CA MET A 208 -12.39 0.65 14.82
C MET A 208 -12.22 -0.56 15.74
N LEU A 209 -11.44 -0.38 16.82
CA LEU A 209 -11.11 -1.44 17.77
C LEU A 209 -12.32 -2.03 18.51
N THR A 210 -13.36 -1.23 18.74
CA THR A 210 -14.59 -1.65 19.46
C THR A 210 -15.59 -2.36 18.53
N ASN A 211 -15.53 -2.11 17.21
CA ASN A 211 -16.51 -2.64 16.27
C ASN A 211 -16.00 -3.87 15.49
N ALA A 212 -14.69 -4.08 15.44
CA ALA A 212 -14.08 -5.29 14.88
C ALA A 212 -13.67 -6.27 16.00
N ASP A 213 -13.99 -7.55 15.82
CA ASP A 213 -13.57 -8.63 16.72
C ASP A 213 -12.07 -8.94 16.55
N LEU A 214 -11.53 -8.72 15.34
CA LEU A 214 -10.12 -8.90 15.02
C LEU A 214 -9.70 -7.90 13.93
N LEU A 215 -8.58 -7.21 14.19
CA LEU A 215 -7.90 -6.37 13.21
C LEU A 215 -6.51 -6.97 12.90
N CYS A 216 -6.20 -7.18 11.62
CA CYS A 216 -4.91 -7.71 11.16
C CYS A 216 -4.18 -6.68 10.30
N GLY A 217 -3.03 -6.21 10.77
CA GLY A 217 -2.24 -5.19 10.09
C GLY A 217 -1.16 -5.79 9.20
N TYR A 218 -0.63 -4.96 8.30
CA TYR A 218 0.60 -5.27 7.58
C TYR A 218 1.79 -5.35 8.52
N HIS A 219 2.73 -6.24 8.21
CA HIS A 219 3.99 -6.36 8.93
C HIS A 219 5.19 -5.82 8.15
N THR A 220 4.97 -5.38 6.91
CA THR A 220 6.03 -4.91 6.03
C THR A 220 5.80 -3.48 5.55
N ALA A 221 6.80 -2.63 5.74
CA ALA A 221 7.00 -1.38 5.00
C ALA A 221 8.44 -1.39 4.45
N PRO A 222 8.67 -1.27 3.14
CA PRO A 222 7.68 -1.23 2.05
C PRO A 222 6.72 -2.43 2.06
N HIS A 223 5.45 -2.22 1.67
CA HIS A 223 4.39 -3.23 1.75
C HIS A 223 4.60 -4.37 0.75
N LEU A 224 4.95 -5.55 1.25
CA LEU A 224 5.16 -6.78 0.49
C LEU A 224 4.26 -7.93 0.99
N ASP A 225 3.48 -7.71 2.06
CA ASP A 225 2.70 -8.74 2.74
C ASP A 225 1.17 -8.53 2.72
N SER A 226 0.65 -7.72 1.79
CA SER A 226 -0.79 -7.45 1.70
C SER A 226 -1.61 -8.71 1.44
N TRP A 227 -1.15 -9.60 0.55
CA TRP A 227 -1.76 -10.92 0.34
C TRP A 227 -1.75 -11.76 1.62
N GLN A 228 -0.60 -11.88 2.27
CA GLN A 228 -0.42 -12.66 3.49
C GLN A 228 -1.25 -12.10 4.64
N THR A 229 -1.50 -10.79 4.68
CA THR A 229 -2.36 -10.15 5.68
C THR A 229 -3.81 -10.61 5.51
N GLY A 230 -4.31 -10.70 4.27
CA GLY A 230 -5.61 -11.30 3.98
C GLY A 230 -5.69 -12.76 4.45
N GLU A 231 -4.65 -13.56 4.23
CA GLU A 231 -4.56 -14.94 4.72
C GLU A 231 -4.54 -15.02 6.26
N ARG A 232 -3.82 -14.11 6.94
CA ARG A 232 -3.79 -14.02 8.41
C ARG A 232 -5.18 -13.68 8.96
N ALA A 233 -5.88 -12.72 8.36
CA ALA A 233 -7.21 -12.31 8.78
C ALA A 233 -8.21 -13.48 8.76
N VAL A 234 -8.29 -14.22 7.65
CA VAL A 234 -9.23 -15.36 7.55
C VAL A 234 -8.80 -16.57 8.37
N ARG A 235 -7.50 -16.74 8.65
CA ARG A 235 -7.02 -17.73 9.63
C ARG A 235 -7.50 -17.39 11.05
N GLY A 236 -7.48 -16.11 11.41
CA GLY A 236 -8.07 -15.62 12.65
C GLY A 236 -9.58 -15.82 12.69
N LEU A 237 -10.29 -15.47 11.61
CA LEU A 237 -11.73 -15.68 11.47
C LEU A 237 -12.11 -17.16 11.68
N TRP A 238 -11.34 -18.07 11.08
CA TRP A 238 -11.53 -19.51 11.25
C TRP A 238 -11.42 -19.94 12.72
N LYS A 239 -10.42 -19.42 13.45
CA LYS A 239 -10.27 -19.69 14.90
C LYS A 239 -11.51 -19.21 15.67
N ILE A 240 -12.05 -18.02 15.35
CA ILE A 240 -13.25 -17.48 16.01
C ILE A 240 -14.46 -18.37 15.75
N LEU A 241 -14.76 -18.68 14.48
CA LEU A 241 -15.95 -19.43 14.08
C LEU A 241 -15.97 -20.87 14.61
N LYS A 242 -14.82 -21.58 14.55
CA LYS A 242 -14.80 -23.02 14.79
C LYS A 242 -14.30 -23.44 16.17
N ARG A 243 -13.49 -22.61 16.81
CA ARG A 243 -13.02 -22.88 18.17
C ARG A 243 -13.81 -22.10 19.22
N GLY A 244 -14.79 -21.28 18.81
CA GLY A 244 -15.56 -20.41 19.70
C GLY A 244 -14.65 -19.44 20.46
N VAL A 245 -13.52 -19.05 19.85
CA VAL A 245 -12.52 -18.19 20.49
C VAL A 245 -13.15 -16.81 20.69
N ARG A 246 -13.21 -16.38 21.95
CA ARG A 246 -13.51 -14.99 22.29
C ARG A 246 -12.25 -14.18 22.11
N THR A 247 -12.30 -13.16 21.26
CA THR A 247 -11.18 -12.25 21.10
C THR A 247 -11.13 -11.27 22.26
N GLN A 248 -9.92 -10.96 22.70
CA GLN A 248 -9.62 -9.95 23.71
C GLN A 248 -8.49 -9.13 23.13
N THR A 249 -8.69 -7.83 22.91
CA THR A 249 -7.66 -6.97 22.34
C THR A 249 -7.17 -6.00 23.39
N ILE A 250 -5.89 -6.09 23.74
CA ILE A 250 -5.19 -5.09 24.54
C ILE A 250 -4.50 -4.11 23.60
N TRP A 251 -4.68 -2.82 23.82
CA TRP A 251 -4.09 -1.79 22.98
C TRP A 251 -3.62 -0.57 23.76
N ARG A 252 -2.73 0.19 23.12
CA ARG A 252 -2.19 1.47 23.59
C ARG A 252 -2.06 2.42 22.41
N LYS A 253 -2.62 3.63 22.55
CA LYS A 253 -2.29 4.76 21.70
C LYS A 253 -1.03 5.44 22.22
N LEU A 254 -0.09 5.75 21.32
CA LEU A 254 1.08 6.57 21.60
C LEU A 254 0.90 7.94 20.95
N PRO A 255 1.21 9.05 21.64
CA PRO A 255 1.11 10.40 21.11
C PRO A 255 2.34 10.71 20.25
N MET A 256 2.57 9.92 19.20
CA MET A 256 3.64 10.16 18.23
C MET A 256 3.22 9.78 16.82
N PHE A 257 3.76 10.51 15.86
CA PHE A 257 3.99 10.07 14.49
C PHE A 257 5.42 10.46 14.09
N THR A 258 5.95 9.91 12.99
CA THR A 258 7.36 10.10 12.61
C THR A 258 7.52 10.09 11.10
N ALA A 259 8.74 10.32 10.60
CA ALA A 259 8.99 10.44 9.17
C ALA A 259 8.77 9.10 8.46
N ALA A 260 7.88 9.06 7.47
CA ALA A 260 7.57 7.86 6.69
C ALA A 260 8.81 7.27 5.98
N GLU A 261 9.86 8.08 5.79
CA GLU A 261 11.14 7.64 5.25
C GLU A 261 11.81 6.56 6.11
N TYR A 262 11.57 6.56 7.42
CA TYR A 262 12.17 5.63 8.38
C TYR A 262 11.23 4.53 8.86
N HIS A 263 10.05 4.38 8.24
CA HIS A 263 9.09 3.32 8.57
C HIS A 263 9.49 1.95 8.00
N ASN A 264 10.74 1.77 7.55
CA ASN A 264 11.20 0.49 7.04
C ASN A 264 11.17 -0.58 8.14
N THR A 265 10.54 -1.71 7.88
CA THR A 265 10.38 -2.82 8.83
C THR A 265 11.38 -3.96 8.59
N PHE A 266 12.21 -3.86 7.57
CA PHE A 266 13.31 -4.79 7.28
C PHE A 266 14.64 -4.30 7.85
N THR A 267 14.81 -2.98 7.94
CA THR A 267 16.02 -2.33 8.43
C THR A 267 15.68 -1.13 9.32
N GLY A 268 16.67 -0.63 10.07
CA GLY A 268 16.49 0.54 10.92
C GLY A 268 15.68 0.27 12.20
N PRO A 269 15.29 1.35 12.91
CA PRO A 269 14.72 1.23 14.26
C PRO A 269 13.40 0.42 14.36
N PRO A 270 12.47 0.44 13.38
CA PRO A 270 11.24 -0.36 13.46
C PRO A 270 11.45 -1.87 13.26
N ALA A 271 12.50 -2.30 12.55
CA ALA A 271 12.72 -3.70 12.21
C ALA A 271 12.64 -4.69 13.40
N PRO A 272 13.36 -4.48 14.53
CA PRO A 272 13.26 -5.38 15.68
C PRO A 272 11.86 -5.42 16.32
N ILE A 273 11.08 -4.34 16.23
CA ILE A 273 9.70 -4.28 16.73
C ILE A 273 8.83 -5.23 15.90
N TYR A 274 8.90 -5.13 14.58
CA TYR A 274 8.10 -5.96 13.68
C TYR A 274 8.52 -7.44 13.68
N GLU A 275 9.81 -7.74 13.87
CA GLU A 275 10.23 -9.12 14.12
C GLU A 275 9.65 -9.68 15.42
N ARG A 276 9.54 -8.85 16.47
CA ARG A 276 8.86 -9.26 17.71
C ARG A 276 7.37 -9.51 17.50
N LEU A 277 6.69 -8.72 16.69
CA LEU A 277 5.26 -8.94 16.36
C LEU A 277 5.05 -10.30 15.67
N LYS A 278 5.88 -10.63 14.68
CA LYS A 278 5.83 -11.94 13.99
C LYS A 278 6.07 -13.11 14.95
N GLN A 279 6.99 -12.96 15.90
CA GLN A 279 7.24 -13.96 16.93
C GLN A 279 6.06 -14.15 17.87
N LEU A 280 5.36 -13.07 18.25
CA LEU A 280 4.16 -13.13 19.09
C LEU A 280 3.04 -13.88 18.38
N GLU A 281 2.84 -13.66 17.09
CA GLU A 281 1.82 -14.38 16.30
C GLU A 281 2.10 -15.88 16.11
N ALA A 282 3.31 -16.35 16.44
CA ALA A 282 3.62 -17.77 16.51
C ALA A 282 3.08 -18.45 17.78
N GLU A 283 2.68 -17.69 18.80
CA GLU A 283 2.02 -18.22 20.00
C GLU A 283 0.56 -18.57 19.70
N ASP A 284 0.10 -19.76 20.10
CA ASP A 284 -1.25 -20.25 19.77
C ASP A 284 -2.40 -19.34 20.26
N ASP A 285 -2.17 -18.67 21.40
CA ASP A 285 -3.11 -17.75 22.05
C ASP A 285 -3.22 -16.38 21.37
N VAL A 286 -2.28 -16.04 20.49
CA VAL A 286 -2.25 -14.76 19.78
C VAL A 286 -2.92 -14.94 18.41
N LEU A 287 -3.82 -14.02 18.08
CA LEU A 287 -4.52 -13.96 16.80
C LEU A 287 -3.95 -12.87 15.90
N ALA A 288 -3.53 -11.75 16.47
CA ALA A 288 -2.86 -10.67 15.74
C ALA A 288 -1.99 -9.85 16.69
N ALA A 289 -0.81 -9.43 16.21
CA ALA A 289 0.08 -8.49 16.89
C ALA A 289 0.48 -7.39 15.91
N ASN A 290 0.19 -6.12 16.22
CA ASN A 290 0.41 -5.01 15.29
C ASN A 290 0.96 -3.77 15.99
N VAL A 291 1.77 -3.02 15.23
CA VAL A 291 2.05 -1.60 15.47
C VAL A 291 1.60 -0.84 14.24
N ALA A 292 0.64 0.07 14.38
CA ALA A 292 0.27 1.00 13.32
C ALA A 292 1.12 2.27 13.47
N MET A 293 2.00 2.55 12.52
CA MET A 293 2.86 3.73 12.43
C MET A 293 2.20 4.81 11.56
N VAL A 294 1.00 5.25 11.97
CA VAL A 294 0.08 6.14 11.21
C VAL A 294 0.76 7.10 10.21
N MET A 295 0.17 7.25 9.03
CA MET A 295 0.65 8.22 8.05
C MET A 295 0.76 9.64 8.64
N PRO A 296 1.84 10.41 8.37
CA PRO A 296 2.04 11.71 9.01
C PRO A 296 1.07 12.81 8.57
N TRP A 297 0.51 12.69 7.37
CA TRP A 297 -0.25 13.75 6.71
C TRP A 297 -1.77 13.60 6.89
N PHE A 298 -2.19 13.32 8.13
CA PHE A 298 -3.56 12.97 8.46
C PHE A 298 -4.09 13.76 9.67
N ASP A 299 -4.68 14.92 9.42
CA ASP A 299 -5.31 15.78 10.42
C ASP A 299 -6.66 15.20 10.86
N ALA A 300 -6.59 14.24 11.80
CA ALA A 300 -7.74 13.53 12.35
C ALA A 300 -7.60 13.36 13.87
N PRO A 301 -8.74 13.21 14.60
CA PRO A 301 -8.70 12.84 16.01
C PRO A 301 -7.95 11.52 16.25
N GLN A 302 -7.38 11.39 17.44
CA GLN A 302 -6.58 10.22 17.84
C GLN A 302 -5.36 9.91 16.95
N LEU A 303 -4.89 10.87 16.12
CA LEU A 303 -3.67 10.71 15.31
C LEU A 303 -2.49 10.29 16.20
N GLY A 304 -1.97 9.09 15.97
CA GLY A 304 -0.78 8.58 16.65
C GLY A 304 -0.57 7.09 16.46
N TRP A 305 0.66 6.64 16.75
CA TRP A 305 1.01 5.24 16.68
C TRP A 305 0.14 4.39 17.60
N THR A 306 -0.17 3.17 17.20
CA THR A 306 -1.02 2.27 17.99
C THR A 306 -0.39 0.90 18.09
N VAL A 307 -0.16 0.42 19.32
CA VAL A 307 0.28 -0.95 19.59
C VAL A 307 -0.95 -1.76 20.00
N MET A 308 -1.17 -2.91 19.36
CA MET A 308 -2.28 -3.81 19.72
C MET A 308 -1.86 -5.28 19.69
N LEU A 309 -2.46 -6.05 20.58
CA LEU A 309 -2.36 -7.51 20.61
C LEU A 309 -3.76 -8.08 20.83
N THR A 310 -4.23 -8.90 19.88
CA THR A 310 -5.49 -9.63 19.99
C THR A 310 -5.21 -11.08 20.36
N THR A 311 -5.81 -11.55 21.44
CA THR A 311 -5.61 -12.90 21.98
C THR A 311 -6.95 -13.61 22.20
N ASN A 312 -6.90 -14.90 22.54
CA ASN A 312 -8.08 -15.68 22.91
C ASN A 312 -8.50 -15.51 24.38
N ARG A 313 -7.74 -14.75 25.20
CA ARG A 313 -8.01 -14.53 26.62
C ARG A 313 -7.26 -13.34 27.20
N ARG A 314 -7.88 -12.71 28.18
CA ARG A 314 -7.30 -11.61 28.96
C ARG A 314 -6.33 -12.14 30.01
N GLU A 315 -5.05 -11.82 29.85
CA GLU A 315 -3.98 -12.18 30.80
C GLU A 315 -3.04 -11.00 31.02
N SER A 316 -2.53 -10.87 32.25
CA SER A 316 -1.62 -9.78 32.64
C SER A 316 -0.29 -9.79 31.87
N ARG A 317 0.18 -10.96 31.40
CA ARG A 317 1.39 -11.05 30.56
C ARG A 317 1.26 -10.30 29.24
N TRP A 318 0.04 -10.18 28.71
CA TRP A 318 -0.23 -9.47 27.47
C TRP A 318 -0.21 -7.96 27.66
N GLU A 319 -0.69 -7.46 28.80
CA GLU A 319 -0.53 -6.06 29.17
C GLU A 319 0.95 -5.69 29.26
N GLN A 320 1.75 -6.51 29.96
CA GLN A 320 3.21 -6.31 30.07
C GLN A 320 3.91 -6.34 28.70
N THR A 321 3.51 -7.26 27.82
CA THR A 321 4.06 -7.37 26.46
C THR A 321 3.77 -6.12 25.63
N VAL A 322 2.53 -5.63 25.67
CA VAL A 322 2.14 -4.40 24.96
C VAL A 322 2.84 -3.18 25.55
N ASP A 323 2.95 -3.07 26.87
CA ASP A 323 3.65 -1.96 27.53
C ASP A 323 5.15 -1.95 27.18
N GLN A 324 5.79 -3.12 27.06
CA GLN A 324 7.17 -3.24 26.58
C GLN A 324 7.32 -2.77 25.12
N LEU A 325 6.44 -3.24 24.22
CA LEU A 325 6.44 -2.78 22.83
C LEU A 325 6.23 -1.27 22.72
N CYS A 326 5.34 -0.70 23.53
CA CYS A 326 5.11 0.75 23.60
C CYS A 326 6.35 1.51 24.04
N SER A 327 7.05 1.00 25.06
CA SER A 327 8.31 1.58 25.53
C SER A 327 9.36 1.60 24.43
N THR A 328 9.50 0.49 23.69
CA THR A 328 10.42 0.41 22.54
C THR A 328 10.02 1.36 21.40
N CYS A 329 8.73 1.44 21.05
CA CYS A 329 8.25 2.39 20.04
C CYS A 329 8.57 3.84 20.45
N TRP A 330 8.34 4.20 21.72
CA TRP A 330 8.60 5.54 22.23
C TRP A 330 10.10 5.86 22.29
N SER A 331 10.95 4.88 22.62
CA SER A 331 12.40 5.11 22.76
C SER A 331 13.07 5.46 21.44
N ILE A 332 12.59 4.91 20.31
CA ILE A 332 13.19 5.16 18.99
C ILE A 332 12.72 6.46 18.33
N ARG A 333 11.77 7.22 18.92
CA ARG A 333 11.13 8.37 18.27
C ARG A 333 12.11 9.45 17.77
N HIS A 334 13.22 9.66 18.49
CA HIS A 334 14.25 10.65 18.13
C HIS A 334 15.09 10.20 16.94
N GLU A 335 15.29 8.89 16.77
CA GLU A 335 15.99 8.31 15.62
C GLU A 335 15.17 8.43 14.33
N LEU A 336 13.86 8.66 14.44
CA LEU A 336 12.91 8.74 13.33
C LEU A 336 12.52 10.18 12.96
N GLU A 337 13.11 11.19 13.60
CA GLU A 337 12.75 12.60 13.41
C GLU A 337 13.53 13.26 12.27
N THR A 338 14.85 13.05 12.24
CA THR A 338 15.74 13.79 11.31
C THR A 338 16.12 12.93 10.12
N VAL A 339 15.51 13.19 8.97
CA VAL A 339 15.88 12.57 7.67
C VAL A 339 16.82 13.52 6.92
N ASP A 340 17.94 12.99 6.42
CA ASP A 340 18.84 13.73 5.54
C ASP A 340 18.19 13.95 4.17
N ARG A 341 17.82 15.21 3.89
CA ARG A 341 17.24 15.66 2.63
C ARG A 341 18.05 16.84 2.10
N LEU A 342 18.19 16.92 0.79
CA LEU A 342 18.93 17.98 0.13
C LEU A 342 17.98 18.95 -0.57
N PRO A 343 18.25 20.27 -0.53
CA PRO A 343 17.51 21.24 -1.34
C PRO A 343 17.49 20.83 -2.82
N PRO A 344 16.41 21.13 -3.58
CA PRO A 344 16.22 20.67 -4.95
C PRO A 344 17.42 20.90 -5.90
N ALA A 345 18.01 22.10 -5.87
CA ALA A 345 19.18 22.41 -6.70
C ALA A 345 20.42 21.60 -6.30
N GLU A 346 20.64 21.45 -4.98
CA GLU A 346 21.78 20.71 -4.45
C GLU A 346 21.64 19.20 -4.61
N VAL A 347 20.43 18.64 -4.56
CA VAL A 347 20.21 17.21 -4.79
C VAL A 347 20.50 16.81 -6.24
N VAL A 348 20.09 17.63 -7.21
CA VAL A 348 20.40 17.40 -8.64
C VAL A 348 21.90 17.53 -8.88
N LYS A 349 22.53 18.59 -8.34
CA LYS A 349 23.99 18.78 -8.42
C LYS A 349 24.76 17.64 -7.78
N ARG A 350 24.31 17.15 -6.63
CA ARG A 350 24.91 16.00 -5.93
C ARG A 350 24.76 14.72 -6.75
N ALA A 351 23.59 14.46 -7.34
CA ALA A 351 23.36 13.32 -8.21
C ALA A 351 24.33 13.31 -9.41
N LEU A 352 24.49 14.46 -10.08
CA LEU A 352 25.43 14.62 -11.19
C LEU A 352 26.90 14.42 -10.76
N ALA A 353 27.27 14.93 -9.58
CA ALA A 353 28.63 14.84 -9.06
C ALA A 353 29.06 13.42 -8.63
N LEU A 354 28.11 12.49 -8.42
CA LEU A 354 28.45 11.10 -8.06
C LEU A 354 29.17 10.35 -9.19
N GLY A 355 28.98 10.77 -10.45
CA GLY A 355 29.65 10.15 -11.61
C GLY A 355 29.26 8.68 -11.84
N LYS A 356 28.16 8.22 -11.22
CA LYS A 356 27.58 6.88 -11.36
C LYS A 356 26.12 7.01 -11.75
N HIS A 357 25.55 5.99 -12.37
CA HIS A 357 24.16 6.01 -12.82
C HIS A 357 23.53 4.60 -12.79
N PRO A 358 22.19 4.50 -12.70
CA PRO A 358 21.26 5.60 -12.43
C PRO A 358 21.31 6.05 -10.97
N ILE A 359 21.07 7.34 -10.72
CA ILE A 359 20.76 7.87 -9.39
C ILE A 359 19.26 8.13 -9.30
N VAL A 360 18.61 7.57 -8.29
CA VAL A 360 17.20 7.88 -8.01
C VAL A 360 17.10 9.00 -6.99
N ILE A 361 16.25 9.98 -7.26
CA ILE A 361 15.92 11.07 -6.32
C ILE A 361 14.47 10.89 -5.88
N GLY A 362 14.28 10.66 -4.59
CA GLY A 362 12.97 10.59 -3.95
C GLY A 362 12.40 11.98 -3.69
N ASP A 363 11.26 12.27 -4.30
CA ASP A 363 10.41 13.42 -3.99
C ASP A 363 9.31 12.96 -3.02
N GLY A 364 9.57 13.11 -1.72
CA GLY A 364 8.64 12.70 -0.66
C GLY A 364 7.44 13.62 -0.52
N ALA A 365 7.61 14.92 -0.76
CA ALA A 365 6.58 15.94 -0.53
C ALA A 365 5.46 15.93 -1.56
N ASP A 366 5.76 15.43 -2.77
CA ASP A 366 4.80 15.18 -3.83
C ASP A 366 4.60 13.68 -4.10
N ALA A 367 4.75 12.85 -3.07
CA ALA A 367 4.54 11.42 -3.18
C ALA A 367 3.07 11.05 -3.42
N THR A 368 2.78 10.51 -4.60
CA THR A 368 1.43 10.06 -4.96
C THR A 368 0.96 8.89 -4.11
N ASN A 369 1.88 8.09 -3.58
CA ASN A 369 1.57 7.02 -2.62
C ASN A 369 1.16 7.56 -1.25
N SER A 370 1.40 8.84 -0.98
CA SER A 370 1.13 9.53 0.28
C SER A 370 0.03 10.58 0.13
N GLY A 371 -0.82 10.39 -0.87
CA GLY A 371 -1.95 11.25 -1.20
C GLY A 371 -1.61 12.60 -1.81
N ALA A 372 -0.37 12.85 -2.23
CA ALA A 372 -0.02 14.06 -2.97
C ALA A 372 -0.39 13.99 -4.47
N PRO A 373 -0.57 15.13 -5.16
CA PRO A 373 -1.08 15.13 -6.53
C PRO A 373 -0.15 14.53 -7.59
N GLY A 374 1.17 14.55 -7.38
CA GLY A 374 2.14 14.10 -8.36
C GLY A 374 2.45 15.14 -9.46
N ASP A 375 2.12 16.42 -9.21
CA ASP A 375 2.27 17.52 -10.18
C ASP A 375 3.34 18.55 -9.80
N SER A 376 4.17 18.28 -8.77
CA SER A 376 5.22 19.19 -8.35
C SER A 376 6.30 19.35 -9.41
N THR A 377 6.55 20.59 -9.81
CA THR A 377 7.59 20.96 -10.76
C THR A 377 8.94 21.21 -10.12
N CYS A 378 9.08 21.01 -8.80
CA CYS A 378 10.24 21.46 -8.04
C CYS A 378 11.55 20.90 -8.61
N LEU A 379 11.64 19.57 -8.75
CA LEU A 379 12.80 18.92 -9.38
C LEU A 379 12.82 19.10 -10.90
N LEU A 380 11.66 19.23 -11.56
CA LEU A 380 11.63 19.46 -13.01
C LEU A 380 12.33 20.77 -13.40
N ARG A 381 12.17 21.85 -12.63
CA ARG A 381 12.89 23.12 -12.87
C ARG A 381 14.40 22.92 -12.82
N GLU A 382 14.89 22.22 -11.81
CA GLU A 382 16.31 21.97 -11.62
C GLU A 382 16.90 21.08 -12.72
N LEU A 383 16.15 20.05 -13.15
CA LEU A 383 16.55 19.21 -14.27
C LEU A 383 16.60 20.00 -15.59
N LEU A 384 15.64 20.89 -15.85
CA LEU A 384 15.62 21.72 -17.06
C LEU A 384 16.68 22.84 -17.03
N ALA A 385 17.07 23.32 -15.84
CA ALA A 385 18.10 24.33 -15.67
C ALA A 385 19.53 23.74 -15.77
N ALA A 386 19.68 22.43 -15.59
CA ALA A 386 20.96 21.75 -15.74
C ALA A 386 21.47 21.85 -17.18
N ILE A 387 22.73 22.30 -17.34
CA ILE A 387 23.35 22.47 -18.67
C ILE A 387 23.48 21.13 -19.41
N LYS A 388 23.77 20.05 -18.67
CA LYS A 388 23.96 18.70 -19.20
C LYS A 388 23.65 17.65 -18.15
N ILE A 389 22.89 16.63 -18.53
CA ILE A 389 22.64 15.44 -17.72
C ILE A 389 23.15 14.22 -18.50
N PRO A 390 24.34 13.69 -18.18
CA PRO A 390 24.85 12.48 -18.81
C PRO A 390 23.82 11.34 -18.67
N HIS A 391 23.54 10.64 -19.77
CA HIS A 391 22.52 9.59 -19.84
C HIS A 391 21.07 10.08 -19.61
N GLY A 392 20.82 11.39 -19.55
CA GLY A 392 19.50 11.98 -19.43
C GLY A 392 18.84 11.83 -18.06
N ALA A 393 17.66 12.44 -17.91
CA ALA A 393 16.82 12.34 -16.73
C ALA A 393 15.39 11.89 -17.07
N LEU A 394 14.80 11.08 -16.19
CA LEU A 394 13.38 10.72 -16.21
C LEU A 394 12.63 11.37 -15.06
N THR A 395 11.48 11.95 -15.37
CA THR A 395 10.49 12.35 -14.38
C THR A 395 9.09 12.14 -14.93
N PHE A 396 8.09 12.03 -14.06
CA PHE A 396 6.69 12.01 -14.47
C PHE A 396 5.92 13.16 -13.82
N MET A 397 4.81 13.55 -14.45
CA MET A 397 3.95 14.63 -14.01
C MET A 397 2.49 14.30 -14.24
N VAL A 398 1.66 14.41 -13.21
CA VAL A 398 0.20 14.35 -13.36
C VAL A 398 -0.29 15.69 -13.89
N ASP A 399 -0.61 15.76 -15.18
CA ASP A 399 -1.06 16.99 -15.85
C ASP A 399 -1.94 16.65 -17.07
N PRO A 400 -3.27 16.48 -16.89
CA PRO A 400 -4.17 16.15 -17.98
C PRO A 400 -4.24 17.25 -19.07
N ILE A 401 -3.94 18.51 -18.72
CA ILE A 401 -3.92 19.62 -19.68
C ILE A 401 -2.70 19.48 -20.59
N ALA A 402 -1.51 19.25 -20.01
CA ALA A 402 -0.29 19.05 -20.78
C ALA A 402 -0.36 17.77 -21.64
N VAL A 403 -1.02 16.71 -21.17
CA VAL A 403 -1.32 15.53 -21.99
C VAL A 403 -2.18 15.93 -23.20
N ALA A 404 -3.29 16.66 -22.99
CA ALA A 404 -4.15 17.10 -24.09
C ALA A 404 -3.39 17.96 -25.13
N ASP A 405 -2.49 18.83 -24.66
CA ASP A 405 -1.63 19.64 -25.52
C ASP A 405 -0.66 18.79 -26.35
N ALA A 406 -0.02 17.78 -25.74
CA ALA A 406 0.86 16.86 -26.44
C ALA A 406 0.12 16.06 -27.52
N TYR A 407 -1.12 15.63 -27.24
CA TYR A 407 -1.98 14.96 -28.23
C TYR A 407 -2.37 15.87 -29.39
N ARG A 408 -2.64 17.14 -29.12
CA ARG A 408 -2.98 18.14 -30.15
C ARG A 408 -1.81 18.42 -31.10
N VAL A 409 -0.58 18.40 -30.57
CA VAL A 409 0.64 18.60 -31.36
C VAL A 409 1.03 17.33 -32.13
N GLY A 410 0.85 16.14 -31.53
CA GLY A 410 1.18 14.85 -32.13
C GLY A 410 2.67 14.48 -32.02
N VAL A 411 2.96 13.19 -32.22
CA VAL A 411 4.33 12.65 -32.18
C VAL A 411 5.22 13.34 -33.21
N GLY A 412 6.43 13.75 -32.80
CA GLY A 412 7.39 14.50 -33.60
C GLY A 412 7.14 16.01 -33.63
N GLY A 413 5.98 16.49 -33.17
CA GLY A 413 5.66 17.90 -33.15
C GLY A 413 6.32 18.67 -31.99
N THR A 414 6.39 20.00 -32.15
CA THR A 414 6.96 20.92 -31.16
C THR A 414 5.98 21.13 -30.00
N PHE A 415 6.36 20.65 -28.83
CA PHE A 415 5.65 20.89 -27.58
C PHE A 415 6.12 22.22 -26.96
N ASP A 416 5.19 23.11 -26.65
CA ASP A 416 5.46 24.36 -25.92
C ASP A 416 4.24 24.66 -25.03
N SER A 417 4.26 24.16 -23.81
CA SER A 417 3.16 24.32 -22.84
C SER A 417 3.70 24.43 -21.41
N ASP A 418 2.84 24.92 -20.52
CA ASP A 418 3.11 24.98 -19.08
C ASP A 418 2.74 23.64 -18.45
N VAL A 419 3.66 23.05 -17.69
CA VAL A 419 3.58 21.70 -17.13
C VAL A 419 3.60 21.74 -15.61
N GLY A 420 2.73 20.96 -14.97
CA GLY A 420 2.63 20.75 -13.52
C GLY A 420 2.17 21.98 -12.73
N GLY A 421 2.17 21.85 -11.41
CA GLY A 421 1.92 22.90 -10.42
C GLY A 421 0.54 23.57 -10.51
N ARG A 422 -0.48 22.82 -10.91
CA ARG A 422 -1.89 23.28 -11.00
C ARG A 422 -2.79 22.63 -9.98
N LEU A 423 -2.47 21.42 -9.53
CA LEU A 423 -3.26 20.66 -8.57
C LEU A 423 -2.97 21.10 -7.13
N ALA A 424 -1.73 21.51 -6.84
CA ALA A 424 -1.38 22.13 -5.56
C ALA A 424 -0.60 23.45 -5.74
N PRO A 425 -1.28 24.52 -6.22
CA PRO A 425 -0.66 25.82 -6.51
C PRO A 425 -0.06 26.52 -5.27
N GLU A 426 -0.40 26.08 -4.06
CA GLU A 426 0.20 26.56 -2.82
C GLU A 426 1.65 26.06 -2.60
N TYR A 427 2.04 24.95 -3.24
CA TYR A 427 3.37 24.34 -3.09
C TYR A 427 4.21 24.41 -4.36
N SER A 428 3.56 24.47 -5.52
CA SER A 428 4.23 24.44 -6.81
C SER A 428 3.55 25.38 -7.79
N SER A 429 4.24 25.75 -8.86
CA SER A 429 3.64 26.51 -9.97
C SER A 429 3.99 25.83 -11.29
N PRO A 430 3.32 26.16 -12.41
CA PRO A 430 3.71 25.58 -13.68
C PRO A 430 5.14 25.96 -14.10
N VAL A 431 5.76 25.09 -14.90
CA VAL A 431 7.02 25.39 -15.60
C VAL A 431 6.80 25.29 -17.10
N ARG A 432 7.29 26.29 -17.85
CA ARG A 432 7.20 26.27 -19.31
C ARG A 432 8.17 25.23 -19.86
N VAL A 433 7.64 24.23 -20.55
CA VAL A 433 8.42 23.17 -21.18
C VAL A 433 8.38 23.33 -22.69
N ARG A 434 9.56 23.40 -23.31
CA ARG A 434 9.76 23.40 -24.76
C ARG A 434 10.51 22.15 -25.17
N GLY A 435 9.96 21.40 -26.11
CA GLY A 435 10.50 20.11 -26.49
C GLY A 435 9.80 19.46 -27.66
N THR A 436 9.98 18.14 -27.77
CA THR A 436 9.36 17.32 -28.82
C THR A 436 8.53 16.23 -28.17
N VAL A 437 7.32 16.01 -28.69
CA VAL A 437 6.50 14.86 -28.30
C VAL A 437 7.12 13.61 -28.91
N GLU A 438 7.63 12.70 -28.09
CA GLU A 438 8.24 11.46 -28.56
C GLU A 438 7.23 10.34 -28.76
N LYS A 439 6.24 10.26 -27.87
CA LYS A 439 5.32 9.13 -27.81
C LYS A 439 4.02 9.55 -27.15
N LEU A 440 2.92 8.96 -27.63
CA LEU A 440 1.57 9.09 -27.07
C LEU A 440 0.99 7.67 -26.92
N GLN A 441 0.52 7.31 -25.73
CA GLN A 441 -0.12 6.02 -25.49
C GLN A 441 -0.91 6.01 -24.17
N SER A 442 -1.70 4.96 -23.92
CA SER A 442 -2.22 4.69 -22.57
C SER A 442 -1.09 4.33 -21.61
N VAL A 443 -1.22 4.70 -20.34
CA VAL A 443 -0.30 4.33 -19.25
C VAL A 443 -1.02 3.37 -18.31
N GLU A 444 -0.82 2.08 -18.56
CA GLU A 444 -1.51 1.00 -17.86
C GLU A 444 -0.59 -0.20 -17.69
N TRP A 445 -0.70 -0.87 -16.54
CA TRP A 445 0.01 -2.13 -16.26
C TRP A 445 -0.62 -2.85 -15.06
N THR A 446 -0.14 -4.06 -14.78
CA THR A 446 -0.51 -4.80 -13.56
C THR A 446 0.62 -4.70 -12.55
N LEU A 447 0.37 -4.06 -11.42
CA LEU A 447 1.32 -3.93 -10.31
C LEU A 447 1.38 -5.23 -9.50
N THR A 448 2.58 -5.78 -9.38
CA THR A 448 2.92 -6.90 -8.49
C THR A 448 4.27 -6.63 -7.85
N GLY A 449 4.32 -6.59 -6.52
CA GLY A 449 5.52 -6.25 -5.75
C GLY A 449 5.15 -5.38 -4.56
N HIS A 450 5.84 -4.26 -4.40
CA HIS A 450 5.47 -3.25 -3.41
C HIS A 450 3.99 -2.81 -3.61
N ILE A 451 3.26 -2.65 -2.50
CA ILE A 451 1.85 -2.19 -2.36
C ILE A 451 0.83 -3.30 -2.59
N SER A 452 0.96 -4.05 -3.68
CA SER A 452 -0.07 -5.04 -4.03
C SER A 452 0.43 -6.14 -4.94
N LYS A 453 -0.43 -7.14 -5.13
CA LYS A 453 -0.28 -8.23 -6.08
C LYS A 453 -1.44 -8.18 -7.08
N ASN A 454 -1.13 -8.27 -8.37
CA ASN A 454 -2.12 -8.24 -9.45
C ASN A 454 -3.09 -7.05 -9.38
N LEU A 455 -2.61 -5.86 -9.02
CA LEU A 455 -3.43 -4.65 -9.00
C LEU A 455 -3.39 -4.00 -10.39
N PRO A 456 -4.53 -3.92 -11.12
CA PRO A 456 -4.57 -3.16 -12.37
C PRO A 456 -4.37 -1.67 -12.09
N VAL A 457 -3.45 -1.06 -12.83
CA VAL A 457 -3.14 0.38 -12.77
C VAL A 457 -3.51 0.99 -14.12
N HIS A 458 -4.22 2.11 -14.09
CA HIS A 458 -4.59 2.88 -15.28
C HIS A 458 -4.49 4.39 -15.01
N MET A 459 -3.40 4.99 -15.47
CA MET A 459 -3.10 6.42 -15.26
C MET A 459 -3.62 7.32 -16.41
N GLY A 460 -4.42 6.75 -17.32
CA GLY A 460 -5.01 7.49 -18.44
C GLY A 460 -4.11 7.56 -19.65
N ARG A 461 -4.39 8.52 -20.54
CA ARG A 461 -3.48 8.85 -21.63
C ARG A 461 -2.18 9.40 -21.05
N GLY A 462 -1.08 9.08 -21.72
CA GLY A 462 0.23 9.61 -21.40
C GLY A 462 0.96 10.10 -22.63
N ALA A 463 1.87 11.04 -22.40
CA ALA A 463 2.73 11.61 -23.41
C ALA A 463 4.17 11.68 -22.88
N ILE A 464 5.12 11.20 -23.68
CA ILE A 464 6.54 11.40 -23.41
C ILE A 464 6.97 12.65 -24.16
N VAL A 465 7.37 13.68 -23.43
CA VAL A 465 7.91 14.94 -23.98
C VAL A 465 9.40 15.02 -23.64
N ARG A 466 10.25 15.15 -24.66
CA ARG A 466 11.68 15.39 -24.47
C ARG A 466 11.99 16.88 -24.54
N ALA A 467 12.58 17.41 -23.48
CA ALA A 467 13.10 18.77 -23.37
C ALA A 467 14.59 18.71 -23.01
N GLY A 468 15.46 18.87 -24.01
CA GLY A 468 16.91 18.67 -23.83
C GLY A 468 17.22 17.23 -23.40
N ASP A 469 17.95 17.09 -22.30
CA ASP A 469 18.33 15.80 -21.70
C ASP A 469 17.23 15.20 -20.80
N VAL A 470 16.07 15.86 -20.66
CA VAL A 470 14.98 15.42 -19.77
C VAL A 470 13.84 14.81 -20.58
N GLN A 471 13.43 13.59 -20.22
CA GLN A 471 12.18 12.99 -20.69
C GLN A 471 11.13 13.08 -19.59
N ILE A 472 10.01 13.72 -19.92
CA ILE A 472 8.89 13.97 -19.02
C ILE A 472 7.75 13.06 -19.44
N LEU A 473 7.37 12.12 -18.58
CA LEU A 473 6.16 11.33 -18.74
C LEU A 473 4.96 12.10 -18.16
N LEU A 474 4.19 12.73 -19.02
CA LEU A 474 2.93 13.38 -18.68
C LEU A 474 1.82 12.32 -18.60
N VAL A 475 0.99 12.36 -17.56
CA VAL A 475 -0.14 11.44 -17.35
C VAL A 475 -1.39 12.19 -16.91
N GLU A 476 -2.57 11.64 -17.20
CA GLU A 476 -3.84 12.29 -16.82
C GLU A 476 -4.22 12.08 -15.37
N ARG A 477 -3.78 10.96 -14.75
CA ARG A 477 -4.23 10.52 -13.44
C ARG A 477 -3.05 10.09 -12.57
N GLY A 478 -3.21 10.21 -11.25
CA GLY A 478 -2.25 9.71 -10.27
C GLY A 478 -2.17 8.18 -10.22
N GLY A 479 -1.11 7.68 -9.60
CA GLY A 479 -0.81 6.25 -9.52
C GLY A 479 0.51 5.99 -8.79
N PRO A 480 1.06 4.76 -8.85
CA PRO A 480 2.30 4.36 -8.15
C PRO A 480 3.57 5.01 -8.70
N GLY A 481 3.81 6.26 -8.28
CA GLY A 481 5.03 7.03 -8.56
C GLY A 481 6.30 6.49 -7.90
N SER A 482 6.15 5.49 -7.02
CA SER A 482 7.24 4.76 -6.39
C SER A 482 7.82 3.62 -7.25
N SER A 483 7.15 3.18 -8.31
CA SER A 483 7.58 2.00 -9.07
C SER A 483 8.25 2.35 -10.41
N PRO A 484 9.40 1.74 -10.76
CA PRO A 484 10.02 1.90 -12.08
C PRO A 484 9.13 1.37 -13.20
N ARG A 485 8.16 0.49 -12.88
CA ARG A 485 7.17 -0.03 -13.84
C ARG A 485 6.37 1.08 -14.52
N LEU A 486 6.20 2.23 -13.86
CA LEU A 486 5.59 3.42 -14.46
C LEU A 486 6.29 3.79 -15.79
N TYR A 487 7.61 3.93 -15.75
CA TYR A 487 8.43 4.26 -16.92
C TYR A 487 8.50 3.11 -17.92
N GLU A 488 8.68 1.88 -17.42
CA GLU A 488 8.79 0.69 -18.27
C GLU A 488 7.51 0.41 -19.07
N SER A 489 6.33 0.70 -18.51
CA SER A 489 5.03 0.54 -19.18
C SER A 489 4.92 1.37 -20.46
N VAL A 490 5.69 2.45 -20.56
CA VAL A 490 5.75 3.32 -21.73
C VAL A 490 7.02 3.15 -22.57
N GLY A 491 7.86 2.17 -22.23
CA GLY A 491 9.10 1.84 -22.94
C GLY A 491 10.30 2.72 -22.57
N LEU A 492 10.21 3.47 -21.46
CA LEU A 492 11.37 4.15 -20.88
C LEU A 492 12.08 3.18 -19.94
N ASP A 493 13.42 3.12 -19.98
CA ASP A 493 14.21 2.25 -19.10
C ASP A 493 15.00 3.07 -18.07
N PRO A 494 14.51 3.12 -16.80
CA PRO A 494 15.21 3.79 -15.70
C PRO A 494 16.65 3.34 -15.49
N ARG A 495 17.02 2.11 -15.89
CA ARG A 495 18.38 1.55 -15.71
C ARG A 495 19.41 2.25 -16.60
N SER A 496 18.95 2.79 -17.72
CA SER A 496 19.81 3.43 -18.73
C SER A 496 20.03 4.92 -18.48
N CYS A 497 19.32 5.51 -17.52
CA CYS A 497 19.28 6.96 -17.31
C CYS A 497 20.32 7.44 -16.30
N GLY A 498 20.66 8.72 -16.36
CA GLY A 498 21.53 9.37 -15.38
C GLY A 498 20.82 9.60 -14.05
N ILE A 499 19.66 10.25 -14.13
CA ILE A 499 18.81 10.59 -12.98
C ILE A 499 17.39 10.08 -13.21
N VAL A 500 16.76 9.55 -12.16
CA VAL A 500 15.34 9.16 -12.19
C VAL A 500 14.63 9.76 -10.98
N ILE A 501 13.50 10.42 -11.21
CA ILE A 501 12.67 10.93 -10.11
C ILE A 501 11.64 9.87 -9.73
N ALA A 502 11.58 9.55 -8.44
CA ALA A 502 10.54 8.72 -7.85
C ALA A 502 9.73 9.56 -6.85
N LYS A 503 8.41 9.61 -7.01
CA LYS A 503 7.52 10.39 -6.13
C LYS A 503 7.10 9.53 -4.94
N SER A 504 7.98 9.44 -3.95
CA SER A 504 7.85 8.56 -2.79
C SER A 504 8.87 8.95 -1.70
N PRO A 505 8.49 8.94 -0.40
CA PRO A 505 9.44 9.16 0.70
C PRO A 505 10.45 8.00 0.84
N SER A 506 9.97 6.76 0.76
CA SER A 506 10.83 5.57 0.95
C SER A 506 10.43 4.32 0.15
N GLY A 507 9.14 4.16 -0.17
CA GLY A 507 8.62 2.98 -0.88
C GLY A 507 9.35 2.65 -2.18
N PHE A 508 9.87 3.65 -2.89
CA PHE A 508 10.64 3.45 -4.13
C PHE A 508 11.86 2.55 -3.94
N ARG A 509 12.47 2.52 -2.74
CA ARG A 509 13.68 1.73 -2.48
C ARG A 509 13.48 0.24 -2.76
N ALA A 510 12.29 -0.30 -2.50
CA ALA A 510 11.98 -1.70 -2.77
C ALA A 510 12.22 -2.11 -4.23
N ASP A 511 11.88 -1.23 -5.18
CA ASP A 511 11.95 -1.53 -6.61
C ASP A 511 13.20 -0.95 -7.28
N TYR A 512 13.77 0.14 -6.76
CA TYR A 512 14.91 0.86 -7.35
C TYR A 512 16.28 0.43 -6.80
N ASP A 513 16.41 0.20 -5.49
CA ASP A 513 17.69 -0.18 -4.85
C ASP A 513 18.40 -1.37 -5.53
N PRO A 514 17.71 -2.37 -6.11
CA PRO A 514 18.37 -3.47 -6.80
C PRO A 514 19.23 -3.09 -8.02
N PHE A 515 19.03 -1.90 -8.63
CA PHE A 515 19.75 -1.52 -9.85
C PHE A 515 20.34 -0.10 -9.86
N VAL A 516 19.97 0.78 -8.92
CA VAL A 516 20.53 2.14 -8.85
C VAL A 516 21.92 2.16 -8.24
N ALA A 517 22.75 3.10 -8.68
CA ALA A 517 24.07 3.33 -8.10
C ALA A 517 24.02 4.10 -6.78
N GLY A 518 22.87 4.71 -6.47
CA GLY A 518 22.60 5.41 -5.22
C GLY A 518 21.22 6.05 -5.21
N SER A 519 20.72 6.36 -4.01
CA SER A 519 19.47 7.08 -3.79
C SER A 519 19.71 8.35 -2.98
N LEU A 520 19.01 9.42 -3.34
CA LEU A 520 19.00 10.70 -2.63
C LEU A 520 17.56 11.10 -2.34
N LEU A 521 17.35 11.96 -1.34
CA LEU A 521 16.05 12.51 -1.00
C LEU A 521 16.06 14.02 -1.21
N ALA A 522 15.02 14.53 -1.87
CA ALA A 522 14.84 15.95 -2.12
C ALA A 522 13.96 16.58 -1.03
N ASP A 523 14.36 17.77 -0.58
CA ASP A 523 13.56 18.63 0.29
C ASP A 523 12.67 19.55 -0.54
N CYS A 524 11.67 18.95 -1.22
CA CYS A 524 10.70 19.68 -2.04
C CYS A 524 9.52 20.20 -1.20
N PRO A 525 8.85 21.30 -1.59
CA PRO A 525 7.56 21.66 -1.03
C PRO A 525 6.44 20.73 -1.53
N GLY A 526 5.41 20.50 -0.71
CA GLY A 526 4.25 19.68 -1.08
C GLY A 526 3.33 19.37 0.11
N CYS A 527 2.17 18.78 -0.15
CA CYS A 527 1.21 18.42 0.92
C CYS A 527 1.64 17.17 1.71
N ALA A 528 2.57 16.38 1.19
CA ALA A 528 3.26 15.33 1.94
C ALA A 528 4.58 15.85 2.54
N SER A 529 4.62 17.13 2.95
CA SER A 529 5.82 17.78 3.49
C SER A 529 6.31 17.07 4.76
N PRO A 530 7.63 16.89 4.92
CA PRO A 530 8.21 16.43 6.17
C PRO A 530 8.28 17.54 7.25
N HIS A 531 8.01 18.80 6.88
CA HIS A 531 8.07 19.96 7.77
C HIS A 531 6.73 20.18 8.50
N TRP A 532 6.36 19.26 9.39
CA TRP A 532 5.03 19.28 10.03
C TRP A 532 4.73 20.51 10.87
N ASN A 533 5.75 21.21 11.37
CA ASN A 533 5.58 22.47 12.11
C ASN A 533 5.05 23.62 11.23
N GLU A 534 5.17 23.49 9.91
CA GLU A 534 4.64 24.43 8.92
C GLU A 534 3.22 24.06 8.47
N MET A 535 2.77 22.85 8.82
CA MET A 535 1.46 22.33 8.46
C MET A 535 0.42 22.70 9.53
N ARG A 536 -0.80 23.00 9.08
CA ARG A 536 -1.89 23.40 9.96
C ARG A 536 -2.76 22.20 10.36
N PHE A 537 -2.46 21.60 11.51
CA PHE A 537 -3.30 20.57 12.12
C PHE A 537 -4.38 21.19 13.00
N ASP A 538 -5.65 21.09 12.58
CA ASP A 538 -6.82 21.65 13.26
C ASP A 538 -7.61 20.59 14.06
N LYS A 539 -7.58 19.30 13.65
CA LYS A 539 -8.44 18.22 14.19
C LYS A 539 -7.71 17.26 15.13
N ILE A 540 -6.39 17.28 15.19
CA ILE A 540 -5.62 16.38 16.08
C ILE A 540 -5.84 16.68 17.56
N HIS A 541 -5.65 15.66 18.38
CA HIS A 541 -5.48 15.84 19.82
C HIS A 541 -4.03 16.20 20.17
N ARG A 542 -3.85 16.98 21.24
CA ARG A 542 -2.55 17.46 21.71
C ARG A 542 -2.40 17.20 23.21
N PRO A 543 -1.16 17.01 23.71
CA PRO A 543 0.11 17.10 23.00
C PRO A 543 0.37 15.88 22.07
N LEU A 544 1.12 16.10 20.99
CA LEU A 544 1.49 15.07 20.01
C LEU A 544 2.93 15.27 19.52
N TRP A 545 3.79 14.26 19.66
CA TRP A 545 5.15 14.29 19.12
C TRP A 545 5.12 14.12 17.59
N PRO A 546 5.94 14.86 16.81
CA PRO A 546 6.95 15.84 17.24
C PRO A 546 6.45 17.29 17.35
N LEU A 547 5.17 17.56 17.07
CA LEU A 547 4.60 18.92 17.12
C LEU A 547 4.66 19.55 18.53
N ASN A 548 4.68 18.72 19.57
CA ASN A 548 4.80 19.10 20.95
C ASN A 548 5.88 18.24 21.64
N SER A 549 6.72 18.87 22.45
CA SER A 549 7.72 18.14 23.25
C SER A 549 7.03 17.35 24.36
N LEU A 550 7.43 16.08 24.51
CA LEU A 550 6.91 15.14 25.49
C LEU A 550 8.07 14.31 26.06
N ALA A 551 8.19 14.25 27.39
CA ALA A 551 9.18 13.36 28.01
C ALA A 551 8.68 11.91 28.01
N THR A 552 7.41 11.73 28.35
CA THR A 552 6.73 10.42 28.40
C THR A 552 5.41 10.43 27.64
N PRO A 553 4.92 9.27 27.14
CA PRO A 553 3.60 9.17 26.51
C PRO A 553 2.46 9.61 27.44
N ASN A 554 2.62 9.45 28.76
CA ASN A 554 1.58 9.70 29.76
C ASN A 554 1.22 11.19 29.92
N GLU A 555 2.02 12.10 29.37
CA GLU A 555 1.71 13.53 29.33
C GLU A 555 0.54 13.83 28.36
N ALA A 556 0.22 12.92 27.44
CA ALA A 556 -0.92 13.01 26.54
C ALA A 556 -2.16 12.34 27.13
N ASN A 557 -2.98 13.10 27.86
CA ASN A 557 -4.20 12.60 28.52
C ASN A 557 -5.31 12.11 27.56
N TRP A 558 -5.20 12.40 26.26
CA TRP A 558 -6.12 11.94 25.23
C TRP A 558 -5.79 10.53 24.73
N CYS A 559 -4.59 10.02 25.01
CA CYS A 559 -4.19 8.68 24.58
C CYS A 559 -5.01 7.62 25.31
N GLU A 560 -5.86 6.94 24.55
CA GLU A 560 -6.68 5.87 25.07
C GLU A 560 -5.89 4.55 25.15
N SER A 561 -6.27 3.70 26.11
CA SER A 561 -5.65 2.40 26.34
C SER A 561 -6.61 1.45 27.03
N GLY A 562 -6.35 0.15 26.92
CA GLY A 562 -7.02 -0.87 27.70
C GLY A 562 -7.44 -2.08 26.88
N TRP A 563 -8.32 -2.87 27.46
CA TRP A 563 -8.94 -4.02 26.80
C TRP A 563 -10.23 -3.61 26.09
N VAL A 564 -10.44 -4.16 24.91
CA VAL A 564 -11.70 -4.11 24.16
C VAL A 564 -12.11 -5.52 23.72
N ASN A 565 -13.40 -5.65 23.40
CA ASN A 565 -14.15 -6.88 23.10
C ASN A 565 -14.39 -7.81 24.29
#